data_AF-A0A959G1V4-F1
#
_entry.id   AF-A0A959G1V4-F1
#
_cell.length_a   1.000
_cell.length_b   1.000
_cell.length_c   1.000
_cell.angle_alpha   90.00
_cell.angle_beta   90.00
_cell.angle_gamma   90.00
#
_symmetry.space_group_name_H-M   'P 1'
#
loop_
_entity.id
_entity.type
_entity.pdbx_description
1 polymer ?
#
loop_
_entity_poly.entity_id
_entity_poly.type
_entity_poly.pdbx_seq_one_letter_code
_entity_poly.pdbx_strand_id
1 'polypeptide(L)'
;MIYPDELLPKKQYKYIDTDLKNHHLIRTVSTIDCLDENGFVGIEYIASPRHNLSNLSVHILSVFDYKHLPIVICGDRKAFLISDCDDFSEDANLVFGEDFILQETNWFWILRVGDLQDNYQCEIKGIVYQFAPTVIHCPTRCNFWHYEIRWTILNSSFSQQTATQQKKINDAMYAEARKTLQVLASSKIVAYERLKAEDYSLQ
;
A
#
# COMPACT_ATOMS: atom_id res chain seq x y z
N MET A 1 -11.63 21.36 -11.32
CA MET A 1 -11.24 20.82 -10.00
C MET A 1 -9.74 20.97 -9.84
N ILE A 2 -9.25 21.24 -8.64
CA ILE A 2 -7.82 21.40 -8.34
C ILE A 2 -7.32 20.14 -7.64
N TYR A 3 -6.12 19.66 -7.99
CA TYR A 3 -5.50 18.52 -7.31
C TYR A 3 -5.12 18.88 -5.86
N PRO A 4 -5.28 18.01 -4.86
CA PRO A 4 -4.95 18.33 -3.47
C PRO A 4 -3.47 18.66 -3.28
N ASP A 5 -3.19 19.89 -2.84
CA ASP A 5 -1.84 20.39 -2.66
C ASP A 5 -1.10 19.64 -1.54
N GLU A 6 -1.80 19.12 -0.53
CA GLU A 6 -1.21 18.33 0.54
C GLU A 6 -0.56 17.02 0.06
N LEU A 7 -1.01 16.48 -1.08
CA LEU A 7 -0.50 15.24 -1.65
C LEU A 7 0.75 15.44 -2.50
N LEU A 8 0.97 16.63 -3.05
CA LEU A 8 2.10 16.86 -3.95
C LEU A 8 3.43 16.88 -3.19
N PRO A 9 4.52 16.34 -3.79
CA PRO A 9 5.87 16.54 -3.27
C PRO A 9 6.21 18.03 -3.19
N LYS A 10 6.81 18.45 -2.07
CA LYS A 10 7.22 19.85 -1.85
C LYS A 10 8.66 19.90 -1.38
N LYS A 11 9.36 20.98 -1.74
CA LYS A 11 10.78 21.20 -1.37
C LYS A 11 11.03 21.14 0.15
N GLN A 12 10.05 21.53 0.96
CA GLN A 12 10.15 21.50 2.43
C GLN A 12 9.90 20.11 3.03
N TYR A 13 9.35 19.17 2.27
CA TYR A 13 9.12 17.83 2.76
C TYR A 13 10.44 17.05 2.84
N LYS A 14 10.47 16.06 3.74
CA LYS A 14 11.63 15.21 3.98
C LYS A 14 11.19 13.76 3.91
N TYR A 15 12.08 12.88 3.44
CA TYR A 15 11.86 11.44 3.54
C TYR A 15 11.55 11.05 4.98
N ILE A 16 10.56 10.19 5.13
CA ILE A 16 10.06 9.71 6.42
C ILE A 16 10.76 8.39 6.71
N ASP A 17 11.59 8.42 7.75
CA ASP A 17 12.38 7.27 8.24
C ASP A 17 12.17 7.06 9.75
N THR A 18 10.92 7.24 10.20
CA THR A 18 10.51 7.06 11.59
C THR A 18 9.70 5.77 11.75
N ASP A 19 9.60 5.28 12.98
CA ASP A 19 8.71 4.15 13.30
C ASP A 19 7.25 4.54 13.04
N LEU A 20 6.59 3.78 12.15
CA LEU A 20 5.20 3.99 11.76
C LEU A 20 4.22 3.06 12.49
N LYS A 21 4.63 2.25 13.48
CA LYS A 21 3.77 1.24 14.14
C LYS A 21 2.40 1.74 14.63
N ASN A 22 2.31 3.00 15.05
CA ASN A 22 1.06 3.61 15.51
C ASN A 22 0.22 4.24 14.40
N HIS A 23 0.68 4.19 13.15
CA HIS A 23 -0.02 4.72 12.00
C HIS A 23 -0.79 3.63 11.27
N HIS A 24 -1.69 4.09 10.41
CA HIS A 24 -2.53 3.26 9.57
C HIS A 24 -2.18 3.50 8.10
N LEU A 25 -2.15 2.40 7.34
CA LEU A 25 -2.02 2.39 5.90
C LEU A 25 -3.42 2.28 5.29
N ILE A 26 -3.64 2.96 4.18
CA ILE A 26 -4.86 2.88 3.39
C ILE A 26 -4.52 2.53 1.94
N ARG A 27 -5.32 1.66 1.33
CA ARG A 27 -5.21 1.35 -0.11
C ARG A 27 -6.58 1.41 -0.75
N THR A 28 -6.67 2.09 -1.89
CA THR A 28 -7.89 2.14 -2.70
C THR A 28 -8.11 0.85 -3.47
N VAL A 29 -9.39 0.49 -3.63
CA VAL A 29 -9.84 -0.63 -4.46
C VAL A 29 -10.96 -0.12 -5.38
N SER A 30 -11.03 -0.65 -6.60
CA SER A 30 -11.88 -0.11 -7.66
C SER A 30 -13.36 -0.51 -7.56
N THR A 31 -13.77 -1.20 -6.50
CA THR A 31 -15.13 -1.71 -6.32
C THR A 31 -15.54 -1.70 -4.85
N ILE A 32 -16.84 -1.45 -4.64
CA ILE A 32 -17.50 -1.41 -3.32
C ILE A 32 -17.62 -2.83 -2.73
N ASP A 33 -17.73 -3.85 -3.58
CA ASP A 33 -17.90 -5.25 -3.16
C ASP A 33 -16.54 -5.95 -3.08
N CYS A 34 -15.69 -5.46 -2.18
CA CYS A 34 -14.35 -6.00 -1.99
C CYS A 34 -14.26 -7.02 -0.86
N LEU A 35 -15.40 -7.45 -0.30
CA LEU A 35 -15.44 -8.38 0.83
C LEU A 35 -15.77 -9.80 0.39
N ASP A 36 -15.16 -10.76 1.08
CA ASP A 36 -15.55 -12.17 0.97
C ASP A 36 -16.74 -12.51 1.86
N GLU A 37 -17.21 -13.75 1.76
CA GLU A 37 -18.33 -14.28 2.54
C GLU A 37 -18.14 -14.24 4.06
N ASN A 38 -16.90 -14.10 4.53
CA ASN A 38 -16.53 -14.01 5.94
C ASN A 38 -16.37 -12.55 6.40
N GLY A 39 -16.57 -11.58 5.49
CA GLY A 39 -16.44 -10.15 5.76
C GLY A 39 -14.99 -9.64 5.75
N PHE A 40 -14.02 -10.44 5.30
CA PHE A 40 -12.64 -10.01 5.08
C PHE A 40 -12.50 -9.39 3.70
N VAL A 41 -11.44 -8.60 3.48
CA VAL A 41 -11.11 -8.12 2.13
C VAL A 41 -10.75 -9.31 1.25
N GLY A 42 -11.39 -9.47 0.09
CA GLY A 42 -11.04 -10.52 -0.87
C GLY A 42 -9.57 -10.43 -1.29
N ILE A 43 -8.89 -11.58 -1.39
CA ILE A 43 -7.45 -11.66 -1.68
C ILE A 43 -7.07 -10.92 -2.97
N GLU A 44 -7.94 -10.97 -3.98
CA GLU A 44 -7.79 -10.26 -5.25
C GLU A 44 -7.74 -8.74 -5.11
N TYR A 45 -8.34 -8.19 -4.05
CA TYR A 45 -8.39 -6.76 -3.74
C TYR A 45 -7.24 -6.30 -2.83
N ILE A 46 -6.58 -7.22 -2.11
CA ILE A 46 -5.27 -6.96 -1.49
C ILE A 46 -4.25 -6.76 -2.61
N ALA A 47 -4.07 -7.78 -3.44
CA ALA A 47 -3.34 -7.70 -4.70
C ALA A 47 -3.70 -8.90 -5.57
N SER A 48 -3.87 -8.64 -6.87
CA SER A 48 -4.11 -9.72 -7.84
C SER A 48 -3.13 -10.88 -7.63
N PRO A 49 -3.62 -12.14 -7.60
CA PRO A 49 -2.75 -13.32 -7.52
C PRO A 49 -1.71 -13.39 -8.64
N ARG A 50 -1.97 -12.70 -9.76
CA ARG A 50 -1.06 -12.63 -10.92
C ARG A 50 0.03 -11.56 -10.79
N HIS A 51 -0.13 -10.62 -9.86
CA HIS A 51 0.84 -9.55 -9.63
C HIS A 51 1.82 -9.93 -8.51
N ASN A 52 3.06 -9.50 -8.68
CA ASN A 52 4.08 -9.61 -7.66
C ASN A 52 3.70 -8.71 -6.46
N LEU A 53 3.67 -9.25 -5.26
CA LEU A 53 3.41 -8.50 -4.02
C LEU A 53 4.71 -7.89 -3.46
N SER A 54 5.81 -7.91 -4.20
CA SER A 54 7.10 -7.37 -3.75
C SER A 54 6.98 -5.92 -3.27
N ASN A 55 6.12 -5.13 -3.93
CA ASN A 55 5.93 -3.71 -3.68
C ASN A 55 4.42 -3.40 -3.66
N LEU A 56 3.77 -3.60 -2.51
CA LEU A 56 2.35 -3.29 -2.38
C LEU A 56 2.16 -1.80 -2.07
N SER A 57 1.77 -1.02 -3.08
CA SER A 57 1.45 0.41 -2.94
C SER A 57 0.34 0.68 -1.91
N VAL A 58 0.60 1.60 -1.00
CA VAL A 58 -0.33 2.03 0.05
C VAL A 58 -0.09 3.52 0.33
N HIS A 59 -0.94 4.13 1.12
CA HIS A 59 -0.79 5.51 1.56
C HIS A 59 -0.90 5.61 3.07
N ILE A 60 -0.33 6.66 3.66
CA ILE A 60 -0.54 6.93 5.08
C ILE A 60 -1.93 7.53 5.30
N LEU A 61 -2.72 6.89 6.15
CA LEU A 61 -3.99 7.43 6.61
C LEU A 61 -3.71 8.59 7.56
N SER A 62 -4.43 9.70 7.38
CA SER A 62 -4.36 11.02 8.06
C SER A 62 -4.05 12.14 7.06
N VAL A 63 -3.11 11.90 6.16
CA VAL A 63 -2.81 12.82 5.05
C VAL A 63 -3.52 12.37 3.78
N PHE A 64 -3.42 11.08 3.44
CA PHE A 64 -4.29 10.50 2.42
C PHE A 64 -5.57 9.99 3.09
N ASP A 65 -6.68 10.73 2.95
CA ASP A 65 -7.96 10.42 3.59
C ASP A 65 -9.08 10.10 2.58
N TYR A 66 -10.29 9.92 3.09
CA TYR A 66 -11.48 9.59 2.30
C TYR A 66 -11.75 10.55 1.13
N LYS A 67 -11.46 11.85 1.29
CA LYS A 67 -11.69 12.86 0.26
C LYS A 67 -10.77 12.68 -0.95
N HIS A 68 -9.67 11.94 -0.76
CA HIS A 68 -8.70 11.62 -1.80
C HIS A 68 -9.01 10.31 -2.52
N LEU A 69 -9.88 9.45 -1.96
CA LEU A 69 -10.20 8.14 -2.56
C LEU A 69 -10.74 8.21 -3.98
N PRO A 70 -11.58 9.21 -4.36
CA PRO A 70 -12.07 9.28 -5.72
C PRO A 70 -10.98 9.64 -6.74
N ILE A 71 -9.81 10.14 -6.31
CA ILE A 71 -8.75 10.60 -7.22
C ILE A 71 -8.10 9.40 -7.90
N VAL A 72 -8.19 9.35 -9.23
CA VAL A 72 -7.55 8.34 -10.07
C VAL A 72 -6.61 9.02 -11.05
N ILE A 73 -5.33 8.66 -11.00
CA ILE A 73 -4.32 9.12 -11.98
C ILE A 73 -4.54 8.41 -13.32
N CYS A 74 -4.66 9.18 -14.39
CA CYS A 74 -4.99 8.72 -15.74
C CYS A 74 -4.21 9.48 -16.82
N GLY A 75 -4.56 9.22 -18.09
CA GLY A 75 -3.98 9.89 -19.25
C GLY A 75 -2.55 9.48 -19.58
N ASP A 76 -2.00 10.19 -20.57
CA ASP A 76 -0.70 9.87 -21.19
C ASP A 76 0.47 10.07 -20.21
N ARG A 77 0.33 11.00 -19.26
CA ARG A 77 1.34 11.30 -18.23
C ARG A 77 1.30 10.34 -17.05
N LYS A 78 0.35 9.40 -16.98
CA LYS A 78 0.20 8.47 -15.85
C LYS A 78 1.51 7.81 -15.43
N ALA A 79 2.24 7.22 -16.39
CA ALA A 79 3.49 6.52 -16.11
C ALA A 79 4.56 7.46 -15.50
N PHE A 80 4.61 8.71 -15.95
CA PHE A 80 5.47 9.74 -15.37
C PHE A 80 5.00 10.12 -13.96
N LEU A 81 3.72 10.36 -13.76
CA LEU A 81 3.16 10.82 -12.48
C LEU A 81 3.30 9.78 -11.34
N ILE A 82 3.18 8.48 -11.67
CA ILE A 82 3.34 7.39 -10.69
C ILE A 82 4.79 6.94 -10.50
N SER A 83 5.74 7.54 -11.22
CA SER A 83 7.17 7.22 -11.05
C SER A 83 7.75 7.86 -9.80
N ASP A 84 8.89 7.31 -9.36
CA ASP A 84 9.62 7.78 -8.19
C ASP A 84 9.98 9.27 -8.30
N CYS A 85 9.89 9.97 -7.16
CA CYS A 85 10.20 11.39 -7.03
C CYS A 85 11.53 11.57 -6.28
N ASP A 86 12.65 11.44 -6.98
CA ASP A 86 14.00 11.48 -6.39
C ASP A 86 14.42 12.88 -5.92
N ASP A 87 14.08 13.89 -6.71
CA ASP A 87 14.28 15.28 -6.39
C ASP A 87 12.90 15.85 -6.08
N PHE A 88 12.70 16.38 -4.86
CA PHE A 88 11.46 17.06 -4.45
C PHE A 88 11.25 18.41 -5.19
N SER A 89 11.58 18.42 -6.48
CA SER A 89 11.61 19.55 -7.38
C SER A 89 10.39 19.53 -8.30
N GLU A 90 9.64 20.62 -8.16
CA GLU A 90 8.54 21.11 -8.99
C GLU A 90 7.17 20.44 -8.80
N ASP A 91 6.19 21.31 -8.55
CA ASP A 91 4.78 21.00 -8.55
C ASP A 91 4.41 20.46 -9.93
N ALA A 92 4.05 19.18 -10.01
CA ALA A 92 3.37 18.71 -11.19
C ALA A 92 2.03 19.47 -11.24
N ASN A 93 1.89 20.39 -12.19
CA ASN A 93 0.59 20.99 -12.50
C ASN A 93 -0.28 19.87 -13.09
N LEU A 94 -1.05 19.20 -12.23
CA LEU A 94 -1.98 18.15 -12.61
C LEU A 94 -3.26 18.79 -13.15
N VAL A 95 -3.66 18.41 -14.35
CA VAL A 95 -4.85 18.90 -15.05
C VAL A 95 -5.99 17.91 -14.88
N PHE A 96 -7.12 18.39 -14.35
CA PHE A 96 -8.33 17.58 -14.20
C PHE A 96 -8.90 17.19 -15.58
N GLY A 97 -9.22 15.92 -15.77
CA GLY A 97 -9.69 15.35 -17.04
C GLY A 97 -8.56 14.88 -17.96
N GLU A 98 -7.31 15.23 -17.68
CA GLU A 98 -6.13 14.78 -18.43
C GLU A 98 -5.24 13.89 -17.55
N ASP A 99 -4.72 14.44 -16.46
CA ASP A 99 -3.80 13.74 -15.54
C ASP A 99 -4.53 12.95 -14.45
N PHE A 100 -5.73 13.38 -14.10
CA PHE A 100 -6.55 12.72 -13.09
C PHE A 100 -8.05 12.95 -13.31
N ILE A 101 -8.84 12.00 -12.83
CA ILE A 101 -10.31 12.07 -12.78
C ILE A 101 -10.82 11.75 -11.37
N LEU A 102 -12.10 12.03 -11.13
CA LEU A 102 -12.81 11.51 -9.96
C LEU A 102 -13.59 10.25 -10.32
N GLN A 103 -13.42 9.22 -9.52
CA GLN A 103 -14.16 7.97 -9.56
C GLN A 103 -14.79 7.70 -8.19
N GLU A 104 -16.04 8.13 -8.02
CA GLU A 104 -16.79 8.07 -6.76
C GLU A 104 -17.09 6.64 -6.26
N THR A 105 -16.83 5.62 -7.07
CA THR A 105 -17.06 4.21 -6.73
C THR A 105 -15.86 3.53 -6.09
N ASN A 106 -14.81 4.28 -5.78
CA ASN A 106 -13.64 3.73 -5.11
C ASN A 106 -13.95 3.39 -3.66
N TRP A 107 -13.42 2.25 -3.24
CA TRP A 107 -13.48 1.77 -1.86
C TRP A 107 -12.05 1.64 -1.32
N PHE A 108 -11.88 1.18 -0.09
CA PHE A 108 -10.54 1.03 0.49
C PHE A 108 -10.47 0.01 1.61
N TRP A 109 -9.27 -0.46 1.92
CA TRP A 109 -8.99 -1.18 3.15
C TRP A 109 -7.93 -0.46 3.96
N ILE A 110 -7.98 -0.66 5.28
CA ILE A 110 -7.03 -0.07 6.25
C ILE A 110 -6.26 -1.18 6.95
N LEU A 111 -4.98 -0.92 7.21
CA LEU A 111 -4.09 -1.79 7.98
C LEU A 111 -3.29 -0.95 8.97
N ARG A 112 -3.27 -1.32 10.26
CA ARG A 112 -2.34 -0.72 11.20
C ARG A 112 -0.94 -1.29 10.98
N VAL A 113 0.07 -0.43 10.90
CA VAL A 113 1.46 -0.87 10.68
C VAL A 113 1.95 -1.76 11.82
N GLY A 114 1.60 -1.44 13.06
CA GLY A 114 1.99 -2.21 14.25
C GLY A 114 1.43 -3.63 14.33
N ASP A 115 0.44 -3.98 13.49
CA ASP A 115 -0.10 -5.34 13.42
C ASP A 115 0.76 -6.24 12.51
N LEU A 116 1.65 -5.66 11.72
CA LEU A 116 2.62 -6.39 10.91
C LEU A 116 3.75 -6.93 11.81
N GLN A 117 3.91 -8.26 11.85
CA GLN A 117 4.95 -8.94 12.60
C GLN A 117 6.24 -9.12 11.77
N ASP A 118 7.38 -9.26 12.45
CA ASP A 118 8.70 -9.36 11.80
C ASP A 118 9.12 -10.81 11.46
N ASN A 119 8.24 -11.81 11.63
CA ASN A 119 8.63 -13.23 11.61
C ASN A 119 7.59 -14.21 11.04
N TYR A 120 6.91 -13.83 9.96
CA TYR A 120 6.00 -14.74 9.26
C TYR A 120 6.73 -15.91 8.61
N GLN A 121 5.99 -16.99 8.32
CA GLN A 121 6.56 -18.25 7.85
C GLN A 121 5.75 -18.88 6.72
N CYS A 122 6.43 -19.51 5.78
CA CYS A 122 5.82 -20.41 4.79
C CYS A 122 6.66 -21.67 4.65
N GLU A 123 6.00 -22.80 4.35
CA GLU A 123 6.68 -24.09 4.18
C GLU A 123 6.67 -24.54 2.72
N ILE A 124 7.83 -24.95 2.22
CA ILE A 124 7.99 -25.48 0.86
C ILE A 124 8.83 -26.74 0.92
N LYS A 125 8.20 -27.88 0.61
CA LYS A 125 8.84 -29.20 0.62
C LYS A 125 9.54 -29.52 1.96
N GLY A 126 8.91 -29.22 3.09
CA GLY A 126 9.48 -29.47 4.41
C GLY A 126 10.52 -28.43 4.87
N ILE A 127 10.81 -27.40 4.08
CA ILE A 127 11.70 -26.31 4.47
C ILE A 127 10.85 -25.10 4.85
N VAL A 128 11.04 -24.59 6.07
CA VAL A 128 10.40 -23.37 6.56
C VAL A 128 11.22 -22.14 6.17
N TYR A 129 10.59 -21.22 5.46
CA TYR A 129 11.13 -19.91 5.12
C TYR A 129 10.46 -18.85 5.99
N GLN A 130 11.28 -18.01 6.62
CA GLN A 130 10.89 -16.85 7.38
C GLN A 130 10.92 -15.61 6.49
N PHE A 131 9.95 -14.74 6.66
CA PHE A 131 9.86 -13.49 5.93
C PHE A 131 9.25 -12.38 6.78
N ALA A 132 9.58 -11.14 6.46
CA ALA A 132 9.11 -9.96 7.15
C ALA A 132 8.63 -8.89 6.16
N PRO A 133 7.57 -8.15 6.48
CA PRO A 133 7.20 -6.94 5.79
C PRO A 133 8.09 -5.77 6.23
N THR A 134 8.29 -4.81 5.34
CA THR A 134 8.87 -3.51 5.65
C THR A 134 8.02 -2.46 4.97
N VAL A 135 7.63 -1.42 5.71
CA VAL A 135 6.90 -0.28 5.17
C VAL A 135 7.92 0.77 4.78
N ILE A 136 8.01 1.05 3.48
CA ILE A 136 9.03 1.95 2.92
C ILE A 136 8.33 3.15 2.31
N HIS A 137 8.82 4.34 2.63
CA HIS A 137 8.35 5.58 2.02
C HIS A 137 8.89 5.69 0.60
N CYS A 138 7.99 5.68 -0.39
CA CYS A 138 8.31 5.72 -1.80
C CYS A 138 7.50 6.84 -2.50
N PRO A 139 7.80 8.13 -2.25
CA PRO A 139 7.09 9.25 -2.86
C PRO A 139 7.02 9.12 -4.39
N THR A 140 5.84 9.39 -4.94
CA THR A 140 5.66 9.56 -6.39
C THR A 140 5.44 11.03 -6.72
N ARG A 141 5.54 11.37 -8.01
CA ARG A 141 5.36 12.76 -8.48
C ARG A 141 3.95 13.32 -8.25
N CYS A 142 2.96 12.46 -8.06
CA CYS A 142 1.59 12.86 -7.74
C CYS A 142 1.18 12.59 -6.29
N ASN A 143 1.98 11.86 -5.51
CA ASN A 143 1.66 11.54 -4.13
C ASN A 143 2.93 11.34 -3.31
N PHE A 144 3.29 12.37 -2.54
CA PHE A 144 4.40 12.34 -1.62
C PHE A 144 4.23 11.24 -0.55
N TRP A 145 3.00 11.05 -0.07
CA TRP A 145 2.66 10.12 1.02
C TRP A 145 2.39 8.69 0.52
N HIS A 146 2.99 8.33 -0.63
CA HIS A 146 2.96 6.98 -1.14
C HIS A 146 4.01 6.13 -0.41
N TYR A 147 3.58 4.95 0.01
CA TYR A 147 4.37 3.95 0.70
C TYR A 147 4.25 2.62 -0.03
N GLU A 148 5.18 1.73 0.22
CA GLU A 148 5.13 0.35 -0.24
C GLU A 148 5.31 -0.59 0.95
N ILE A 149 4.48 -1.64 1.04
CA ILE A 149 4.79 -2.80 1.87
C ILE A 149 5.65 -3.74 1.04
N ARG A 150 6.90 -3.95 1.46
CA ARG A 150 7.85 -4.86 0.82
C ARG A 150 8.09 -6.10 1.68
N TRP A 151 8.05 -7.27 1.07
CA TRP A 151 8.22 -8.54 1.76
C TRP A 151 9.60 -9.12 1.46
N THR A 152 10.38 -9.38 2.52
CA THR A 152 11.76 -9.87 2.41
C THR A 152 11.91 -11.23 3.08
N ILE A 153 12.55 -12.17 2.40
CA ILE A 153 12.91 -13.47 2.97
C ILE A 153 14.15 -13.31 3.85
N LEU A 154 14.06 -13.79 5.09
CA LEU A 154 15.11 -13.66 6.10
C LEU A 154 16.13 -14.82 6.05
N ASN A 155 15.81 -15.93 5.38
CA ASN A 155 16.72 -17.07 5.28
C ASN A 155 17.93 -16.74 4.39
N SER A 156 19.13 -16.81 4.95
CA SER A 156 20.40 -16.61 4.22
C SER A 156 20.61 -17.60 3.07
N SER A 157 20.02 -18.80 3.14
CA SER A 157 20.09 -19.82 2.10
C SER A 157 19.27 -19.48 0.84
N PHE A 158 18.40 -18.48 0.89
CA PHE A 158 17.58 -18.07 -0.25
C PHE A 158 18.41 -17.60 -1.44
N SER A 159 19.46 -16.81 -1.18
CA SER A 159 20.36 -16.30 -2.23
C SER A 159 21.17 -17.40 -2.93
N GLN A 160 21.30 -18.56 -2.30
CA GLN A 160 22.01 -19.73 -2.84
C GLN A 160 21.10 -20.63 -3.70
N GLN A 161 19.79 -20.38 -3.72
CA GLN A 161 18.84 -21.13 -4.53
C GLN A 161 18.93 -20.76 -6.01
N THR A 162 18.57 -21.68 -6.90
CA THR A 162 18.39 -21.38 -8.33
C THR A 162 17.25 -20.38 -8.53
N ALA A 163 17.26 -19.62 -9.64
CA ALA A 163 16.19 -18.67 -9.95
C ALA A 163 14.79 -19.31 -9.96
N THR A 164 14.67 -20.55 -10.45
CA THR A 164 13.41 -21.30 -10.43
C THR A 164 12.95 -21.63 -9.01
N GLN A 165 13.87 -21.97 -8.11
CA GLN A 165 13.56 -22.19 -6.70
C GLN A 165 13.18 -20.87 -6.01
N GLN A 166 13.94 -19.80 -6.23
CA GLN A 166 13.64 -18.47 -5.68
C GLN A 166 12.26 -17.99 -6.09
N LYS A 167 11.87 -18.17 -7.36
CA LYS A 167 10.53 -17.86 -7.83
C LYS A 167 9.46 -18.64 -7.06
N LYS A 168 9.62 -19.96 -6.89
CA LYS A 168 8.66 -20.79 -6.12
C LYS A 168 8.55 -20.34 -4.66
N ILE A 169 9.67 -19.95 -4.06
CA ILE A 169 9.70 -19.45 -2.69
C ILE A 169 8.98 -18.11 -2.59
N ASN A 170 9.27 -17.18 -3.50
CA ASN A 170 8.57 -15.90 -3.59
C ASN A 170 7.06 -16.08 -3.80
N ASP A 171 6.65 -16.95 -4.73
CA ASP A 171 5.24 -17.21 -5.02
C ASP A 171 4.49 -17.72 -3.77
N ALA A 172 5.10 -18.65 -3.02
CA ALA A 172 4.53 -19.16 -1.77
C ALA A 172 4.51 -18.11 -0.66
N MET A 173 5.59 -17.34 -0.50
CA MET A 173 5.64 -16.21 0.43
C MET A 173 4.55 -15.19 0.11
N TYR A 174 4.39 -14.77 -1.14
CA TYR A 174 3.36 -13.80 -1.53
C TYR A 174 1.96 -14.36 -1.36
N ALA A 175 1.74 -15.66 -1.54
CA ALA A 175 0.46 -16.28 -1.22
C ALA A 175 0.13 -16.14 0.27
N GLU A 176 1.11 -16.40 1.14
CA GLU A 176 0.92 -16.31 2.59
C GLU A 176 0.82 -14.86 3.10
N ALA A 177 1.61 -13.95 2.52
CA ALA A 177 1.52 -12.52 2.78
C ALA A 177 0.14 -11.96 2.41
N ARG A 178 -0.48 -12.39 1.30
CA ARG A 178 -1.84 -11.97 0.95
C ARG A 178 -2.87 -12.42 1.99
N LYS A 179 -2.81 -13.67 2.46
CA LYS A 179 -3.72 -14.17 3.51
C LYS A 179 -3.54 -13.41 4.81
N THR A 180 -2.28 -13.17 5.19
CA THR A 180 -1.93 -12.37 6.37
C THR A 180 -2.57 -10.98 6.26
N LEU A 181 -2.36 -10.29 5.14
CA LEU A 181 -2.95 -8.98 4.90
C LEU A 181 -4.48 -9.02 4.86
N GLN A 182 -5.10 -10.06 4.30
CA GLN A 182 -6.55 -10.24 4.31
C GLN A 182 -7.12 -10.29 5.73
N VAL A 183 -6.43 -10.99 6.65
CA VAL A 183 -6.86 -11.13 8.04
C VAL A 183 -6.64 -9.84 8.84
N LEU A 184 -5.50 -9.16 8.61
CA LEU A 184 -5.15 -7.94 9.32
C LEU A 184 -5.88 -6.70 8.78
N ALA A 185 -6.13 -6.66 7.48
CA ALA A 185 -6.80 -5.53 6.84
C ALA A 185 -8.25 -5.49 7.29
N SER A 186 -8.63 -4.37 7.89
CA SER A 186 -10.02 -4.07 8.19
C SER A 186 -10.61 -3.32 7.00
N SER A 187 -11.69 -3.87 6.46
CA SER A 187 -12.43 -3.23 5.39
C SER A 187 -13.33 -2.10 5.83
N LYS A 188 -13.69 -2.00 7.11
CA LYS A 188 -14.94 -1.32 7.44
C LYS A 188 -14.89 0.20 7.20
N ILE A 189 -15.81 0.71 6.38
CA ILE A 189 -16.28 2.10 6.42
C ILE A 189 -16.58 2.55 7.86
N VAL A 190 -17.06 1.62 8.72
CA VAL A 190 -17.27 1.83 10.16
C VAL A 190 -15.97 2.12 10.92
N ALA A 191 -14.83 1.60 10.49
CA ALA A 191 -13.53 1.96 11.06
C ALA A 191 -13.18 3.41 10.73
N TYR A 192 -13.51 3.91 9.54
CA TYR A 192 -13.30 5.33 9.21
C TYR A 192 -14.18 6.26 10.05
N GLU A 193 -15.47 5.95 10.21
CA GLU A 193 -16.35 6.74 11.09
C GLU A 193 -15.95 6.66 12.57
N ARG A 194 -15.45 5.51 13.04
CA ARG A 194 -14.87 5.36 14.38
C ARG A 194 -13.54 6.10 14.55
N LEU A 195 -12.63 6.04 13.57
CA LEU A 195 -11.36 6.78 13.56
C LEU A 195 -11.59 8.30 13.53
N LYS A 196 -12.68 8.76 12.91
CA LYS A 196 -13.11 10.17 12.94
C LYS A 196 -13.72 10.57 14.29
N ALA A 197 -14.43 9.65 14.96
CA ALA A 197 -15.03 9.86 16.28
C ALA A 197 -14.01 9.77 17.43
N GLU A 198 -12.92 9.02 17.24
CA GLU A 198 -11.85 8.84 18.24
C GLU A 198 -10.84 9.99 18.28
N ASP A 199 -11.00 11.03 17.45
CA ASP A 199 -10.17 12.24 17.44
C ASP A 199 -8.72 11.91 17.80
N TYR A 200 -8.03 11.19 16.90
CA TYR A 200 -6.57 11.05 16.92
C TYR A 200 -5.95 12.43 16.69
N SER A 201 -6.16 13.33 17.65
CA SER A 201 -5.27 14.40 17.99
C SER A 201 -3.92 13.72 18.19
N LEU A 202 -3.04 13.94 17.22
CA LEU A 202 -1.63 13.62 17.31
C LEU A 202 -1.11 14.19 18.63
N GLN A 203 -0.99 13.33 19.64
CA GLN A 203 -0.16 13.54 20.83
C GLN A 203 1.12 12.73 20.67
#